data_AF-A0A1B6D812-F1
#
_entry.id   AF-A0A1B6D812-F1
#
_cell.length_a   1.000
_cell.length_b   1.000
_cell.length_c   1.000
_cell.angle_alpha   90.00
_cell.angle_beta   90.00
_cell.angle_gamma   90.00
#
_symmetry.space_group_name_H-M   'P 1'
#
loop_
_entity.id
_entity.type
_entity.pdbx_description
1 polymer ?
#
loop_
_entity_poly.entity_id
_entity_poly.type
_entity_poly.pdbx_seq_one_letter_code
_entity_poly.pdbx_strand_id
1 'polypeptide(L)'
;MSNEAHFQLSGYVNKQNFRYWSVNNPHELHEKPLLHSEKVTVWCAISSHAIVGPYFFEDELGNTLTVNSQRYADMLATFGLPEIDQYEPNEETLFQQDGATSHTA
;
A
#
# COMPACT_ATOMS: atom_id res chain seq x y z
N MET A 1 4.60 0.27 -12.53
CA MET A 1 3.30 0.17 -11.85
C MET A 1 3.50 0.52 -10.39
N SER A 2 2.71 1.44 -9.83
CA SER A 2 2.70 1.79 -8.41
C SER A 2 1.34 1.50 -7.79
N ASN A 3 1.33 1.28 -6.47
CA ASN A 3 0.11 1.14 -5.70
C ASN A 3 0.36 1.36 -4.20
N GLU A 4 -0.72 1.65 -3.47
CA GLU A 4 -0.77 1.64 -2.02
C GLU A 4 -1.33 0.32 -1.47
N ALA A 5 -0.75 -0.15 -0.38
CA ALA A 5 -1.26 -1.29 0.36
C ALA A 5 -1.35 -0.98 1.86
N HIS A 6 -2.38 -1.52 2.51
CA HIS A 6 -2.50 -1.52 3.96
C HIS A 6 -1.97 -2.83 4.55
N PHE A 7 -1.04 -2.74 5.51
CA PHE A 7 -0.57 -3.88 6.29
C PHE A 7 -1.06 -3.75 7.73
N GLN A 8 -1.73 -4.77 8.25
CA GLN A 8 -2.19 -4.77 9.64
C GLN A 8 -1.05 -5.20 10.56
N LEU A 9 -0.76 -4.40 11.59
CA LEU A 9 0.30 -4.69 12.57
C LEU A 9 -0.14 -5.73 13.60
N SER A 10 -1.45 -5.95 13.73
CA SER A 10 -2.03 -6.97 14.61
C SER A 10 -1.79 -8.42 14.16
N GLY A 11 -1.13 -8.64 13.01
CA GLY A 11 -0.94 -9.96 12.41
C GLY A 11 -2.20 -10.57 11.80
N TYR A 12 -3.31 -9.82 11.80
CA TYR A 12 -4.56 -10.26 11.20
C TYR A 12 -4.53 -10.03 9.68
N VAL A 13 -4.94 -11.05 8.91
CA VAL A 13 -5.03 -10.99 7.44
C VAL A 13 -6.49 -10.90 7.02
N ASN A 14 -6.84 -9.90 6.19
CA ASN A 14 -8.22 -9.67 5.76
C ASN A 14 -8.79 -10.88 4.98
N LYS A 15 -10.05 -11.19 5.28
CA LYS A 15 -10.80 -12.44 5.15
C LYS A 15 -11.30 -12.78 3.73
N GLN A 16 -10.60 -12.40 2.66
CA GLN A 16 -10.88 -12.95 1.32
C GLN A 16 -9.96 -14.12 0.92
N ASN A 17 -8.96 -14.47 1.74
CA ASN A 17 -7.97 -15.52 1.41
C ASN A 17 -7.82 -16.65 2.46
N PHE A 18 -8.78 -16.86 3.36
CA PHE A 18 -8.73 -17.99 4.29
C PHE A 18 -9.73 -19.08 3.87
N ARG A 19 -9.21 -20.15 3.26
CA ARG A 19 -9.98 -21.34 2.89
C ARG A 19 -9.65 -22.46 3.87
N TYR A 20 -10.58 -22.74 4.78
CA TYR A 20 -10.48 -23.90 5.66
C TYR A 20 -10.91 -25.14 4.90
N TRP A 21 -10.08 -26.18 4.91
CA TRP A 21 -10.46 -27.51 4.44
C TRP A 21 -10.72 -28.38 5.66
N SER A 22 -11.97 -28.81 5.81
CA SER A 22 -12.39 -29.76 6.84
C SER A 22 -13.38 -30.72 6.23
N VAL A 23 -13.38 -31.97 6.70
CA VAL A 23 -14.33 -33.01 6.27
C VAL A 23 -15.76 -32.62 6.68
N ASN A 24 -15.91 -31.88 7.78
CA ASN A 24 -17.18 -31.35 8.27
C ASN A 24 -17.11 -29.83 8.38
N ASN A 25 -18.21 -29.14 8.03
CA ASN A 25 -18.30 -27.69 8.19
C ASN A 25 -18.10 -27.33 9.67
N PRO A 26 -17.06 -26.55 10.04
CA PRO A 26 -16.77 -26.27 11.44
C PRO A 26 -17.83 -25.42 12.13
N HIS A 27 -18.77 -24.79 11.41
CA HIS A 27 -19.82 -23.91 11.94
C HIS A 27 -19.33 -22.74 12.82
N GLU A 28 -18.02 -22.58 13.02
CA GLU A 28 -17.43 -21.49 13.77
C GLU A 28 -17.07 -20.32 12.86
N LEU A 29 -17.69 -19.17 13.13
CA LEU A 29 -17.35 -17.89 12.51
C LEU A 29 -16.57 -17.05 13.53
N HIS A 30 -15.25 -16.95 13.34
CA HIS A 30 -14.43 -16.02 14.12
C HIS A 30 -14.58 -14.58 13.58
N GLU A 31 -15.50 -13.80 14.12
CA GLU A 31 -15.61 -12.36 13.81
C GLU A 31 -14.75 -11.55 14.78
N LYS A 32 -13.75 -10.83 14.23
CA LYS A 32 -13.03 -9.79 14.97
C LYS A 32 -13.26 -8.46 14.24
N PRO A 33 -13.57 -7.36 14.96
CA PRO A 33 -13.68 -6.05 14.34
C PRO A 33 -12.31 -5.58 13.85
N LEU A 34 -12.19 -5.36 12.54
CA LEU A 34 -10.96 -4.95 11.85
C LEU A 34 -10.85 -3.45 11.63
N LEU A 35 -11.90 -2.72 11.97
CA LEU A 35 -12.01 -1.29 11.69
C LEU A 35 -11.04 -0.44 12.52
N HIS A 36 -10.54 -0.98 13.64
CA HIS A 36 -9.71 -0.25 14.61
C HIS A 36 -8.35 -0.92 14.87
N SER A 37 -7.96 -1.91 14.06
CA SER A 37 -6.63 -2.49 14.18
C SER A 37 -5.59 -1.52 13.61
N GLU A 38 -4.48 -1.36 14.33
CA GLU A 38 -3.32 -0.62 13.84
C GLU A 38 -2.89 -1.21 12.49
N LYS A 39 -2.77 -0.32 11.51
CA LYS A 39 -2.41 -0.65 10.14
C LYS A 39 -1.46 0.42 9.64
N VAL A 40 -0.53 0.04 8.78
CA VAL A 40 0.34 0.96 8.05
C VAL A 40 -0.03 1.01 6.58
N THR A 41 -0.01 2.21 5.99
CA THR A 41 -0.20 2.40 4.55
C THR A 41 1.16 2.60 3.91
N VAL A 42 1.45 1.78 2.91
CA VAL A 42 2.74 1.79 2.22
C VAL A 42 2.51 2.02 0.74
N TRP A 43 3.31 2.89 0.15
CA TRP A 43 3.42 3.02 -1.30
C TRP A 43 4.66 2.30 -1.81
N CYS A 44 4.52 1.63 -2.95
CA CYS A 44 5.63 1.02 -3.65
C CYS A 44 5.36 1.04 -5.16
N ALA A 45 6.43 1.13 -5.95
CA ALA A 45 6.40 0.96 -7.39
C ALA A 45 7.32 -0.18 -7.83
N ILE A 46 6.93 -0.87 -8.90
CA ILE A 46 7.68 -1.95 -9.51
C ILE A 46 7.76 -1.74 -11.02
N SER A 47 8.94 -2.08 -11.56
CA SER A 47 9.22 -2.19 -12.98
C SER A 47 9.92 -3.53 -13.27
N SER A 48 10.24 -3.80 -14.53
CA SER A 48 11.06 -4.96 -14.92
C SER A 48 12.50 -4.87 -14.41
N HIS A 49 12.97 -3.68 -14.03
CA HIS A 49 14.36 -3.41 -13.68
C HIS A 49 14.57 -3.18 -12.19
N ALA A 50 13.55 -2.67 -11.48
CA ALA A 50 13.69 -2.26 -10.10
C ALA A 50 12.38 -2.29 -9.32
N ILE A 51 12.54 -2.33 -8.00
CA ILE A 51 11.49 -2.04 -7.02
C ILE A 51 11.87 -0.71 -6.37
N VAL A 52 10.93 0.23 -6.37
CA VAL A 52 11.06 1.56 -5.78
C VAL A 52 10.16 1.65 -4.56
N GLY A 53 10.70 2.10 -3.43
CA GLY A 53 10.03 2.03 -2.13
C GLY A 53 10.66 0.98 -1.20
N PRO A 54 10.00 0.63 -0.08
CA PRO A 54 8.69 1.12 0.38
C PRO A 54 8.71 2.55 0.96
N TYR A 55 7.65 3.33 0.71
CA TYR A 55 7.38 4.58 1.43
C TYR A 55 6.26 4.39 2.44
N PHE A 56 6.51 4.74 3.70
CA PHE A 56 5.55 4.60 4.79
C PHE A 56 4.82 5.93 5.04
N PHE A 57 3.49 5.91 4.98
CA PHE A 57 2.68 7.06 5.38
C PHE A 57 2.49 7.08 6.89
N GLU A 58 3.46 7.64 7.61
CA GLU A 58 3.49 7.72 9.07
C GLU A 58 3.83 9.14 9.54
N ASP A 59 3.39 9.50 10.75
CA ASP A 59 3.83 10.72 11.43
C ASP A 59 5.14 10.49 12.21
N GLU A 60 5.66 11.55 12.86
CA GLU A 60 6.90 11.49 13.65
C GLU A 60 6.84 10.49 14.83
N LEU A 61 5.64 10.07 15.23
CA LEU A 61 5.39 9.11 16.29
C LEU A 61 5.13 7.69 15.75
N GLY A 62 5.20 7.48 14.43
CA GLY A 62 4.94 6.21 13.77
C GLY A 62 3.46 5.88 13.58
N ASN A 63 2.54 6.84 13.81
CA ASN A 63 1.12 6.61 13.57
C ASN A 63 0.81 6.72 12.08
N THR A 64 -0.04 5.83 11.60
CA THR A 64 -0.38 5.82 10.18
C THR A 64 -1.24 6.99 9.77
N LEU A 65 -0.83 7.60 8.67
CA LEU A 65 -1.46 8.75 8.06
C LEU A 65 -2.40 8.32 6.93
N THR A 66 -3.56 8.96 6.87
CA THR A 66 -4.44 8.87 5.70
C THR A 66 -3.76 9.50 4.49
N VAL A 67 -3.74 8.77 3.38
CA VAL A 67 -3.27 9.26 2.08
C VAL A 67 -4.34 10.19 1.51
N ASN A 68 -3.94 11.42 1.22
CA ASN A 68 -4.75 12.41 0.50
C ASN A 68 -3.93 12.94 -0.67
N SER A 69 -4.54 13.74 -1.54
CA SER A 69 -3.87 14.23 -2.76
C SER A 69 -2.58 15.01 -2.47
N GLN A 70 -2.60 15.88 -1.46
CA GLN A 70 -1.42 16.67 -1.08
C GLN A 70 -0.27 15.75 -0.63
N ARG A 71 -0.54 14.84 0.32
CA ARG A 71 0.47 13.90 0.84
C ARG A 71 0.98 12.94 -0.23
N TYR A 72 0.12 12.55 -1.16
CA TYR A 72 0.51 11.72 -2.29
C TYR A 72 1.45 12.48 -3.24
N ALA A 73 1.10 13.72 -3.60
CA ALA A 73 1.94 14.58 -4.43
C ALA A 73 3.29 14.89 -3.74
N ASP A 74 3.27 15.20 -2.44
CA ASP A 74 4.47 15.43 -1.64
C ASP A 74 5.37 14.20 -1.62
N MET A 75 4.80 13.01 -1.40
CA MET A 75 5.53 11.73 -1.45
C MET A 75 6.17 11.50 -2.82
N LEU A 76 5.43 11.71 -3.92
CA LEU A 76 5.98 11.58 -5.27
C LEU A 76 7.14 12.56 -5.51
N ALA A 77 7.00 13.82 -5.11
CA ALA A 77 8.03 14.83 -5.36
C ALA A 77 9.28 14.65 -4.49
N THR A 78 9.10 14.26 -3.22
CA THR A 78 10.20 14.17 -2.24
C THR A 78 10.88 12.81 -2.19
N PHE A 79 10.17 11.75 -2.56
CA PHE A 79 10.67 10.37 -2.48
C PHE A 79 10.51 9.61 -3.80
N GLY A 80 9.30 9.53 -4.33
CA GLY A 80 8.99 8.64 -5.46
C GLY A 80 9.78 8.93 -6.74
N LEU A 81 9.72 10.17 -7.22
CA LEU A 81 10.44 10.59 -8.43
C LEU A 81 11.97 10.58 -8.23
N PRO A 82 12.55 11.11 -7.14
CA PRO A 82 13.99 10.99 -6.90
C PRO A 82 14.51 9.55 -6.88
N GLU A 83 13.74 8.61 -6.32
CA GLU A 83 14.11 7.19 -6.32
C GLU A 83 13.97 6.55 -7.70
N ILE A 84 12.95 6.92 -8.48
CA ILE A 84 12.79 6.44 -9.87
C ILE A 84 13.95 6.95 -10.74
N ASP A 85 14.35 8.22 -10.58
CA ASP A 85 15.41 8.85 -11.36
C ASP A 85 16.78 8.16 -11.18
N GLN A 86 17.04 7.52 -10.04
CA GLN A 86 18.26 6.73 -9.81
C GLN A 86 18.40 5.54 -10.77
N TYR A 87 17.30 5.09 -11.37
CA TYR A 87 17.28 3.99 -12.34
C TYR A 87 17.34 4.47 -13.79
N GLU A 88 17.64 5.75 -14.02
CA GLU A 88 17.78 6.38 -15.34
C GLU A 88 16.61 6.05 -16.29
N PRO A 89 15.36 6.40 -15.90
CA PRO A 89 14.20 6.14 -16.74
C PRO A 89 14.34 6.88 -18.07
N ASN A 90 13.90 6.23 -19.15
CA ASN A 90 13.92 6.82 -20.49
C ASN A 90 12.55 7.40 -20.87
N GLU A 91 12.44 8.02 -22.04
CA GLU A 91 11.19 8.61 -22.55
C GLU A 91 10.06 7.59 -22.77
N GLU A 92 10.38 6.30 -22.82
CA GLU A 92 9.40 5.21 -22.94
C GLU A 92 8.87 4.74 -21.56
N THR A 93 9.45 5.25 -20.46
CA THR A 93 9.06 4.86 -19.12
C THR A 93 7.72 5.50 -18.76
N LEU A 94 6.71 4.65 -18.60
CA LEU A 94 5.36 5.08 -18.22
C LEU A 94 5.13 4.92 -16.72
N PHE A 95 4.65 5.98 -16.08
CA PHE A 95 4.14 5.91 -14.73
C PHE A 95 2.68 5.42 -14.74
N GLN A 96 2.41 4.32 -14.05
CA GLN A 96 1.08 3.70 -13.99
C GLN A 96 0.62 3.61 -12.54
N GLN A 97 -0.56 4.15 -12.25
CA GLN A 97 -1.28 4.13 -10.96
C GLN A 97 -2.77 3.84 -11.20
N ASP A 98 -3.53 3.60 -10.14
CA ASP A 98 -4.98 3.38 -10.23
C ASP A 98 -5.78 4.70 -10.29
N GLY A 99 -7.11 4.60 -10.39
CA GLY A 99 -8.01 5.75 -10.45
C GLY A 99 -8.48 6.28 -9.09
N ALA A 100 -7.73 6.09 -8.00
CA ALA A 100 -8.12 6.61 -6.69
C ALA A 100 -8.26 8.14 -6.71
N THR A 101 -9.21 8.67 -5.94
CA THR A 101 -9.53 10.11 -5.95
C THR A 101 -8.31 10.99 -5.62
N SER A 102 -7.39 10.52 -4.78
CA SER A 102 -6.14 11.21 -4.44
C SER A 102 -5.18 11.34 -5.62
N HIS A 103 -5.28 10.50 -6.65
CA HIS A 103 -4.35 10.45 -7.79
C HIS A 103 -4.74 11.40 -8.92
N THR A 104 -5.97 11.94 -8.89
CA THR A 104 -6.52 12.77 -9.97
C THR A 104 -7.05 14.13 -9.49
N ALA A 105 -6.78 14.48 -8.24
CA ALA A 105 -7.30 15.71 -7.60
C ALA A 105 -6.48 16.96 -7.94
#